data_AF-A0A966TRW5-F1
#
_entry.id   AF-A0A966TRW5-F1
#
_cell.length_a   1.000
_cell.length_b   1.000
_cell.length_c   1.000
_cell.angle_alpha   90.00
_cell.angle_beta   90.00
_cell.angle_gamma   90.00
#
_symmetry.space_group_name_H-M   'P 1'
#
loop_
_entity.id
_entity.type
_entity.pdbx_description
1 polymer ?
#
loop_
_entity_poly.entity_id
_entity_poly.type
_entity_poly.pdbx_seq_one_letter_code
_entity_poly.pdbx_strand_id
1 'polypeptide(L)'
;IGEMMVSFDVWESETPRFEIYGEDGTICIPDADPGDGANIFHGPVWYRTRKEARWSMRPRPVAPAEWCVARNTHGFNYDARGVGLLEMADAVTNGRTPRASGALAYHITEAMQAMLTSAREARFVEVASTCARPKPLPENFPEDC
;
A
#
# COMPACT_ATOMS: atom_id res chain seq x y z
N ILE A 1 7.81 -1.29 12.61
CA ILE A 1 7.70 0.18 12.77
C ILE A 1 7.37 0.73 11.40
N GLY A 2 6.43 1.67 11.30
CA GLY A 2 6.06 2.32 10.04
C GLY A 2 6.10 3.83 10.19
N GLU A 3 6.29 4.53 9.08
CA GLU A 3 6.28 5.99 8.98
C GLU A 3 5.27 6.38 7.90
N MET A 4 4.55 7.47 8.12
CA MET A 4 3.65 8.06 7.14
C MET A 4 3.86 9.58 7.13
N MET A 5 4.10 10.14 5.96
CA MET A 5 4.24 11.57 5.74
C MET A 5 3.16 12.02 4.76
N VAL A 6 2.39 13.04 5.14
CA VAL A 6 1.34 13.62 4.31
C VAL A 6 1.52 15.13 4.30
N SER A 7 1.62 15.73 3.12
CA SER A 7 1.69 17.17 2.94
C SER A 7 0.91 17.60 1.71
N PHE A 8 0.22 18.73 1.82
CA PHE A 8 -0.48 19.41 0.72
C PHE A 8 0.30 20.62 0.20
N ASP A 9 1.48 20.90 0.77
CA ASP A 9 2.31 22.08 0.47
C ASP A 9 3.67 21.67 -0.14
N VAL A 10 3.67 20.57 -0.90
CA VAL A 10 4.85 20.05 -1.60
C VAL A 10 4.58 20.12 -3.10
N TRP A 11 5.47 20.77 -3.83
CA TRP A 11 5.35 20.99 -5.27
C TRP A 11 5.82 19.77 -6.08
N GLU A 12 6.86 19.09 -5.61
CA GLU A 12 7.46 17.91 -6.23
C GLU A 12 8.17 17.08 -5.15
N SER A 13 8.27 15.76 -5.32
CA SER A 13 9.02 14.89 -4.40
C SER A 13 9.59 13.68 -5.14
N GLU A 14 10.81 13.30 -4.78
CA GLU A 14 11.44 12.04 -5.19
C GLU A 14 11.32 10.95 -4.09
N THR A 15 10.61 11.23 -2.99
CA THR A 15 10.40 10.23 -1.94
C THR A 15 9.51 9.08 -2.43
N PRO A 16 9.84 7.81 -2.11
CA PRO A 16 8.95 6.70 -2.38
C PRO A 16 7.56 6.95 -1.78
N ARG A 17 6.49 6.69 -2.55
CA ARG A 17 5.12 6.83 -2.05
C ARG A 17 4.73 5.71 -1.11
N PHE A 18 5.26 4.52 -1.37
CA PHE A 18 5.04 3.36 -0.54
C PHE A 18 6.25 2.43 -0.61
N GLU A 19 6.81 2.10 0.54
CA GLU A 19 7.98 1.23 0.64
C GLU A 19 7.86 0.29 1.84
N ILE A 20 8.17 -0.99 1.62
CA ILE A 20 8.20 -2.03 2.65
C ILE A 20 9.61 -2.63 2.68
N TYR A 21 10.20 -2.62 3.87
CA TYR A 21 11.46 -3.29 4.16
C TYR A 21 11.16 -4.62 4.87
N GLY A 22 11.56 -5.72 4.24
CA GLY A 22 11.44 -7.07 4.78
C GLY A 22 12.80 -7.73 4.97
N GLU A 23 12.78 -8.93 5.55
CA GLU A 23 13.99 -9.73 5.77
C GLU A 23 14.71 -10.10 4.45
N ASP A 24 13.93 -10.38 3.41
CA ASP A 24 14.43 -10.83 2.11
C ASP A 24 14.70 -9.71 1.11
N GLY A 25 14.32 -8.47 1.43
CA GLY A 25 14.47 -7.36 0.49
C GLY A 25 13.54 -6.18 0.73
N THR A 26 13.45 -5.33 -0.28
CA THR A 26 12.63 -4.11 -0.29
C THR A 26 11.62 -4.18 -1.43
N ILE A 27 10.38 -3.79 -1.15
CA ILE A 27 9.35 -3.53 -2.16
C ILE A 27 9.05 -2.04 -2.15
N CYS A 28 8.97 -1.42 -3.32
CA CYS A 28 8.74 0.01 -3.48
C CYS A 28 7.75 0.25 -4.61
N ILE A 29 6.81 1.15 -4.40
CA ILE A 29 6.03 1.75 -5.49
C ILE A 29 6.74 3.05 -5.84
N PRO A 30 7.48 3.08 -6.96
CA PRO A 30 8.05 4.32 -7.47
C PRO A 30 6.92 5.21 -7.97
N ASP A 31 7.08 6.50 -7.77
CA ASP A 31 6.22 7.49 -8.40
C ASP A 31 7.12 8.54 -9.03
N ALA A 32 7.09 8.60 -10.35
CA ALA A 32 7.88 9.55 -11.13
C ALA A 32 7.05 10.73 -11.64
N ASP A 33 5.72 10.71 -11.50
CA ASP A 33 4.83 11.76 -12.01
C ASP A 33 3.74 12.11 -10.98
N PRO A 34 3.85 13.26 -10.29
CA PRO A 34 2.91 13.68 -9.26
C PRO A 34 1.58 14.22 -9.81
N GLY A 35 1.37 14.27 -11.14
CA GLY A 35 0.21 14.89 -11.78
C GLY A 35 -1.15 14.30 -11.35
N ASP A 36 -1.18 13.02 -11.01
CA ASP A 36 -2.39 12.29 -10.58
C ASP A 36 -2.59 12.27 -9.05
N GLY A 37 -1.73 12.97 -8.29
CA GLY A 37 -1.75 13.02 -6.83
C GLY A 37 -1.13 11.79 -6.16
N ALA A 38 -1.31 11.65 -4.85
CA ALA A 38 -0.71 10.56 -4.04
C ALA A 38 -1.21 9.14 -4.40
N ASN A 39 -2.14 9.02 -5.36
CA ASN A 39 -2.76 7.77 -5.75
C ASN A 39 -2.69 7.62 -7.27
N ILE A 40 -1.66 6.94 -7.74
CA ILE A 40 -1.45 6.74 -9.17
C ILE A 40 -2.35 5.64 -9.74
N PHE A 41 -2.97 4.76 -8.94
CA PHE A 41 -3.80 3.62 -9.39
C PHE A 41 -3.15 2.64 -10.39
N HIS A 42 -1.96 2.93 -10.90
CA HIS A 42 -1.23 2.16 -11.91
C HIS A 42 0.28 2.22 -11.66
N GLY A 43 1.08 1.63 -12.55
CA GLY A 43 2.53 1.69 -12.50
C GLY A 43 3.19 0.39 -12.04
N PRO A 44 4.53 0.32 -12.09
CA PRO A 44 5.26 -0.86 -11.68
C PRO A 44 5.34 -0.96 -10.16
N VAL A 45 5.36 -2.19 -9.64
CA VAL A 45 5.82 -2.44 -8.27
C VAL A 45 7.26 -2.91 -8.36
N TRP A 46 8.19 -2.13 -7.82
CA TRP A 46 9.60 -2.48 -7.78
C TRP A 46 9.91 -3.38 -6.58
N TYR A 47 10.85 -4.29 -6.76
CA TYR A 47 11.44 -5.02 -5.66
C TYR A 47 12.94 -5.23 -5.84
N ARG A 48 13.62 -5.44 -4.72
CA ARG A 48 15.04 -5.77 -4.66
C ARG A 48 15.26 -6.82 -3.60
N THR A 49 15.86 -7.95 -3.96
CA THR A 49 16.25 -8.95 -2.98
C THR A 49 17.52 -8.53 -2.23
N ARG A 50 17.72 -9.07 -1.02
CA ARG A 50 18.96 -8.88 -0.25
C ARG A 50 20.21 -9.31 -1.03
N LYS A 51 20.10 -10.34 -1.87
CA LYS A 51 21.20 -10.83 -2.72
C LYS A 51 21.60 -9.81 -3.79
N GLU A 52 20.64 -9.11 -4.35
CA GLU A 52 20.82 -8.12 -5.43
C GLU A 52 21.04 -6.69 -4.87
N ALA A 53 20.96 -6.52 -3.55
CA ALA A 53 21.11 -5.23 -2.92
C ALA A 53 22.48 -4.62 -3.20
N ARG A 54 22.53 -3.30 -3.35
CA ARG A 54 23.76 -2.55 -3.64
C ARG A 54 24.89 -2.81 -2.63
N TRP A 55 24.53 -3.19 -1.40
CA TRP A 55 25.46 -3.52 -0.33
C TRP A 55 26.13 -4.89 -0.45
N SER A 56 25.49 -5.87 -1.11
CA SER A 56 26.05 -7.22 -1.28
C SER A 56 27.06 -7.30 -2.44
N MET A 57 27.08 -6.31 -3.33
CA MET A 57 27.95 -6.29 -4.51
C MET A 57 29.35 -5.73 -4.18
N ARG A 58 30.40 -6.50 -4.51
CA ARG A 58 31.81 -6.11 -4.40
C ARG A 58 32.57 -6.51 -5.67
N PRO A 59 33.35 -5.61 -6.32
CA PRO A 59 33.44 -4.17 -6.05
C PRO A 59 32.07 -3.47 -6.27
N ARG A 60 31.87 -2.31 -5.66
CA ARG A 60 30.61 -1.57 -5.80
C ARG A 60 30.43 -1.18 -7.29
N PRO A 61 29.30 -1.50 -7.93
CA PRO A 61 29.06 -1.09 -9.31
C PRO A 61 29.00 0.44 -9.43
N VAL A 62 29.42 0.95 -10.58
CA VAL A 62 29.50 2.40 -10.87
C VAL A 62 28.10 3.03 -10.99
N ALA A 63 27.11 2.24 -11.43
CA ALA A 63 25.71 2.63 -11.49
C ALA A 63 24.85 1.69 -10.62
N PRO A 64 23.71 2.16 -10.08
CA PRO A 64 22.75 1.28 -9.45
C PRO A 64 22.28 0.21 -10.44
N ALA A 65 22.21 -1.06 -10.03
CA ALA A 65 21.49 -2.06 -10.80
C ALA A 65 20.02 -1.63 -10.96
N GLU A 66 19.40 -1.92 -12.11
CA GLU A 66 17.97 -1.65 -12.34
C GLU A 66 17.11 -2.43 -11.34
N TRP A 67 15.99 -1.87 -10.89
CA TRP A 67 15.06 -2.57 -10.01
C TRP A 67 14.36 -3.71 -10.75
N CYS A 68 14.07 -4.79 -10.04
CA CYS A 68 13.20 -5.84 -10.58
C CYS A 68 11.76 -5.33 -10.52
N VAL A 69 10.95 -5.66 -11.53
CA VAL A 69 9.53 -5.32 -11.57
C VAL A 69 8.72 -6.56 -11.20
N ALA A 70 7.89 -6.45 -10.16
CA ALA A 70 7.01 -7.53 -9.75
C ALA A 70 5.90 -7.73 -10.80
N ARG A 71 5.57 -8.98 -11.08
CA ARG A 71 4.44 -9.32 -11.95
C ARG A 71 3.14 -9.02 -11.20
N ASN A 72 2.31 -8.15 -11.77
CA ASN A 72 0.95 -7.93 -11.29
C ASN A 72 0.02 -8.99 -11.90
N THR A 73 -0.70 -9.73 -11.06
CA THR A 73 -1.62 -10.79 -11.48
C THR A 73 -3.10 -10.45 -11.27
N HIS A 74 -3.42 -9.34 -10.59
CA HIS A 74 -4.78 -9.07 -10.12
C HIS A 74 -5.58 -8.13 -11.04
N GLY A 75 -5.06 -7.78 -12.22
CA GLY A 75 -5.81 -7.05 -13.26
C GLY A 75 -6.17 -5.57 -12.95
N PHE A 76 -6.18 -5.15 -11.68
CA PHE A 76 -6.59 -3.81 -11.25
C PHE A 76 -5.44 -2.79 -11.21
N ASN A 77 -4.50 -2.84 -12.16
CA ASN A 77 -3.42 -1.85 -12.28
C ASN A 77 -3.83 -0.63 -13.12
N TYR A 78 -4.99 -0.08 -12.80
CA TYR A 78 -5.59 1.10 -13.42
C TYR A 78 -6.59 1.72 -12.42
N ASP A 79 -7.15 2.88 -12.78
CA ASP A 79 -8.17 3.58 -11.97
C ASP A 79 -9.48 2.78 -11.81
N ALA A 80 -9.49 1.83 -10.87
CA ALA A 80 -10.56 0.89 -10.62
C ALA A 80 -11.46 1.31 -9.45
N ARG A 81 -11.88 2.59 -9.39
CA ARG A 81 -12.72 3.15 -8.29
C ARG A 81 -14.00 2.37 -7.98
N GLY A 82 -14.52 1.58 -8.92
CA GLY A 82 -15.69 0.71 -8.75
C GLY A 82 -15.43 -0.64 -8.08
N VAL A 83 -14.16 -1.08 -7.94
CA VAL A 83 -13.83 -2.44 -7.46
C VAL A 83 -14.33 -2.71 -6.04
N GLY A 84 -14.28 -1.71 -5.16
CA GLY A 84 -14.76 -1.85 -3.78
C GLY A 84 -16.29 -2.02 -3.72
N LEU A 85 -17.04 -1.34 -4.59
CA LEU A 85 -18.49 -1.50 -4.67
C LEU A 85 -18.86 -2.87 -5.24
N LEU A 86 -18.14 -3.32 -6.28
CA LEU A 86 -18.32 -4.65 -6.86
C LEU A 86 -18.07 -5.75 -5.82
N GLU A 87 -16.97 -5.66 -5.06
CA GLU A 87 -16.64 -6.60 -3.98
C GLU A 87 -17.68 -6.63 -2.88
N MET A 88 -18.22 -5.46 -2.51
CA MET A 88 -19.29 -5.36 -1.53
C MET A 88 -20.58 -6.05 -2.02
N ALA A 89 -20.99 -5.80 -3.27
CA ALA A 89 -22.19 -6.41 -3.85
C ALA A 89 -22.04 -7.95 -3.97
N ASP A 90 -20.88 -8.41 -4.41
CA ASP A 90 -20.51 -9.83 -4.47
C ASP A 90 -20.51 -10.48 -3.08
N ALA A 91 -19.94 -9.81 -2.07
CA ALA A 91 -19.94 -10.31 -0.70
C ALA A 91 -21.36 -10.42 -0.11
N VAL A 92 -22.22 -9.43 -0.35
CA VAL A 92 -23.63 -9.46 0.09
C VAL A 92 -24.38 -10.61 -0.58
N THR A 93 -24.22 -10.78 -1.90
CA THR A 93 -24.85 -11.87 -2.65
C THR A 93 -24.45 -13.25 -2.12
N ASN A 94 -23.18 -13.41 -1.73
CA ASN A 94 -22.62 -14.66 -1.23
C ASN A 94 -22.67 -14.83 0.29
N GLY A 95 -23.36 -13.95 1.03
CA GLY A 95 -23.45 -14.02 2.50
C GLY A 95 -22.09 -13.90 3.22
N ARG A 96 -21.11 -13.23 2.61
CA ARG A 96 -19.78 -12.97 3.19
C ARG A 96 -19.71 -11.55 3.73
N THR A 97 -18.83 -11.32 4.70
CA THR A 97 -18.46 -9.95 5.10
C THR A 97 -17.66 -9.29 3.97
N PRO A 98 -18.04 -8.08 3.51
CA PRO A 98 -17.24 -7.31 2.56
C PRO A 98 -15.82 -7.08 3.09
N ARG A 99 -14.80 -7.08 2.23
CA ARG A 99 -13.41 -6.81 2.63
C ARG A 99 -13.26 -5.41 3.22
N ALA A 100 -13.92 -4.42 2.62
CA ALA A 100 -14.07 -3.08 3.18
C ALA A 100 -15.18 -3.05 4.25
N SER A 101 -15.04 -3.88 5.28
CA SER A 101 -16.04 -4.03 6.34
C SER A 101 -16.16 -2.80 7.24
N GLY A 102 -17.30 -2.64 7.92
CA GLY A 102 -17.48 -1.60 8.93
C GLY A 102 -16.51 -1.72 10.11
N ALA A 103 -16.13 -2.94 10.50
CA ALA A 103 -15.12 -3.17 11.55
C ALA A 103 -13.74 -2.67 11.15
N LEU A 104 -13.33 -2.89 9.89
CA LEU A 104 -12.09 -2.34 9.35
C LEU A 104 -12.16 -0.81 9.28
N ALA A 105 -13.28 -0.25 8.80
CA ALA A 105 -13.46 1.20 8.72
C ALA A 105 -13.39 1.87 10.11
N TYR A 106 -14.00 1.25 11.12
CA TYR A 106 -13.91 1.72 12.52
C TYR A 106 -12.46 1.70 13.02
N HIS A 107 -11.73 0.61 12.80
CA HIS A 107 -10.34 0.50 13.22
C HIS A 107 -9.43 1.54 12.58
N ILE A 108 -9.57 1.77 11.27
CA ILE A 108 -8.84 2.83 10.55
C ILE A 108 -9.19 4.21 11.10
N THR A 109 -10.47 4.46 11.36
CA THR A 109 -10.94 5.75 11.89
C THR A 109 -10.35 6.02 13.27
N GLU A 110 -10.33 5.04 14.16
CA GLU A 110 -9.68 5.18 15.47
C GLU A 110 -8.18 5.44 15.32
N ALA A 111 -7.48 4.73 14.43
CA ALA A 111 -6.06 4.96 14.19
C ALA A 111 -5.78 6.40 13.71
N MET A 112 -6.60 6.93 12.80
CA MET A 112 -6.50 8.33 12.36
C MET A 112 -6.74 9.32 13.51
N GLN A 113 -7.74 9.06 14.36
CA GLN A 113 -8.01 9.89 15.53
C GLN A 113 -6.88 9.82 16.56
N ALA A 114 -6.28 8.64 16.76
CA ALA A 114 -5.14 8.44 17.64
C ALA A 114 -3.91 9.22 17.16
N MET A 115 -3.64 9.27 15.85
CA MET A 115 -2.57 10.11 15.29
C MET A 115 -2.78 11.60 15.60
N LEU A 116 -3.99 12.12 15.40
CA LEU A 116 -4.33 13.52 15.70
C LEU A 116 -4.22 13.82 17.21
N THR A 117 -4.67 12.89 18.04
CA THR A 117 -4.60 13.02 19.51
C THR A 117 -3.16 12.98 20.00
N SER A 118 -2.35 12.06 19.48
CA SER A 118 -0.94 11.92 19.79
C SER A 118 -0.15 13.19 19.48
N ALA A 119 -0.39 13.81 18.32
CA ALA A 119 0.21 15.07 17.95
C ALA A 119 -0.19 16.23 18.89
N ARG A 120 -1.47 16.32 19.25
CA ARG A 120 -1.99 17.36 20.16
C ARG A 120 -1.44 17.23 21.58
N GLU A 121 -1.33 16.01 22.09
CA GLU A 121 -0.93 15.72 23.47
C GLU A 121 0.57 15.45 23.63
N ALA A 122 1.33 15.45 22.54
CA ALA A 122 2.76 15.15 22.50
C ALA A 122 3.14 13.83 23.18
N ARG A 123 2.31 12.78 23.00
CA ARG A 123 2.53 11.44 23.58
C ARG A 123 2.04 10.34 22.66
N PHE A 124 2.52 9.12 22.86
CA PHE A 124 1.97 7.96 22.16
C PHE A 124 0.54 7.64 22.64
N VAL A 125 -0.33 7.29 21.70
CA VAL A 125 -1.73 6.91 21.95
C VAL A 125 -1.93 5.48 21.44
N GLU A 126 -2.47 4.63 22.29
CA GLU A 126 -2.82 3.25 21.94
C GLU A 126 -4.12 3.21 21.14
N VAL A 127 -4.16 2.38 20.10
CA VAL A 127 -5.37 2.08 19.32
C VAL A 127 -5.96 0.80 19.90
N ALA A 128 -7.16 0.88 20.48
CA ALA A 128 -7.76 -0.21 21.24
C ALA A 128 -8.62 -1.15 20.38
N SER A 129 -9.19 -0.67 19.28
CA SER A 129 -9.97 -1.52 18.38
C SER A 129 -9.09 -2.51 17.65
N THR A 130 -9.73 -3.58 17.17
CA THR A 130 -9.14 -4.58 16.30
C THR A 130 -10.15 -4.97 15.23
N CYS A 131 -9.68 -5.56 14.14
CA CYS A 131 -10.53 -6.09 13.09
C CYS A 131 -9.89 -7.32 12.45
N ALA A 132 -10.72 -8.16 11.82
CA ALA A 132 -10.20 -9.26 11.02
C ALA A 132 -9.48 -8.71 9.79
N ARG A 133 -8.24 -9.15 9.55
CA ARG A 133 -7.50 -8.82 8.34
C ARG A 133 -8.24 -9.39 7.12
N PRO A 134 -8.68 -8.56 6.15
CA PRO A 134 -9.34 -9.06 4.95
C PRO A 134 -8.40 -9.95 4.13
N LYS A 135 -8.95 -10.97 3.48
CA LYS A 135 -8.21 -11.75 2.48
C LYS A 135 -7.93 -10.87 1.26
N PRO A 136 -6.80 -11.05 0.56
CA PRO A 136 -6.58 -10.43 -0.75
C PRO A 136 -7.75 -10.69 -1.72
N LEU A 137 -7.91 -9.82 -2.71
CA LEU A 137 -8.77 -10.13 -3.86
C LEU A 137 -8.17 -11.35 -4.58
N PRO A 138 -8.99 -12.29 -5.08
CA PRO A 138 -8.52 -13.33 -6.00
C PRO A 138 -7.96 -12.71 -7.29
N GLU A 139 -7.02 -13.42 -7.95
CA GLU A 139 -6.47 -13.00 -9.25
C GLU A 139 -7.56 -12.93 -10.34
N ASN A 140 -8.57 -13.78 -10.23
CA ASN A 140 -9.69 -13.91 -11.15
C ASN A 140 -10.95 -13.19 -10.63
N PHE A 141 -10.83 -12.10 -9.87
CA PHE A 141 -12.00 -11.39 -9.34
C PHE A 141 -12.63 -10.43 -10.36
N PRO A 142 -13.97 -10.37 -10.50
CA PRO A 142 -14.96 -11.29 -9.93
C PRO A 142 -14.82 -12.68 -10.57
N GLU A 143 -15.00 -13.76 -9.78
CA GLU A 143 -15.02 -15.12 -10.34
C GLU A 143 -16.06 -15.14 -11.48
N ASP A 144 -15.65 -15.61 -12.67
CA ASP A 144 -16.38 -15.48 -13.93
C ASP A 144 -17.92 -15.56 -13.73
N CYS A 145 -18.63 -14.47 -14.06
CA CYS A 145 -20.10 -14.47 -14.17
C CYS A 145 -20.58 -15.46 -15.25
#